data_AF-A0A954ITP6-F1
#
_entry.id   AF-A0A954ITP6-F1
#
_cell.length_a   1.000
_cell.length_b   1.000
_cell.length_c   1.000
_cell.angle_alpha   90.00
_cell.angle_beta   90.00
_cell.angle_gamma   90.00
#
_symmetry.space_group_name_H-M   'P 1'
#
loop_
_entity.id
_entity.type
_entity.pdbx_description
1 polymer ?
#
loop_
_entity_poly.entity_id
_entity_poly.type
_entity_poly.pdbx_seq_one_letter_code
_entity_poly.pdbx_strand_id
1 'polypeptide(L)'
;SLVFNFMAYDAGLPGQPGTFTGGVRVAAGDITGDGTPDIITGAGPSGGPHVKVFDGTQPAVAAAGGTIAGPLGSFFAYSSPFLGGVFVAAGDVNGDGQIDLVTGAGAGGGPNVRVFDGSTGSQMAGDIGSFFAYDAAFTGGVRVAASDITGDGKADIITAPGQTGGPNVRAFDADSVGPEQIRNVLIGDPLFTGGIFVGGSVDLDGGLPLRLASGFTPNLDAENLSASEVEPVFQAALVRLEAAGLPADVVQSLSTVSIDITDLGGNKLGESLPGRIRLDVNAAGVSWFVDSTPALDEEFSAAGLNAIDPSAIGRVDLLSVILHELAHQLGGEDLDAEIYPSHLLAESLAPSQRRLPDEDLDELFANGDAMDELLGN
;
A
#
# COMPACT_ATOMS: atom_id res chain seq x y z
N SER A 1 -0.30 24.01 2.24
CA SER A 1 -0.09 24.81 3.47
C SER A 1 0.49 23.89 4.55
N LEU A 2 1.05 24.42 5.65
CA LEU A 2 1.49 23.58 6.78
C LEU A 2 0.24 23.01 7.50
N VAL A 3 0.15 21.69 7.62
CA VAL A 3 -1.00 21.01 8.25
C VAL A 3 -0.87 21.02 9.79
N PHE A 4 0.27 20.57 10.32
CA PHE A 4 0.58 20.64 11.77
C PHE A 4 2.09 20.66 12.02
N ASN A 5 2.49 21.06 13.23
CA ASN A 5 3.87 20.94 13.72
C ASN A 5 3.86 20.47 15.18
N PHE A 6 4.86 19.68 15.55
CA PHE A 6 5.06 19.23 16.93
C PHE A 6 6.51 18.81 17.17
N MET A 7 6.87 18.61 18.44
CA MET A 7 8.18 18.10 18.85
C MET A 7 8.05 16.65 19.30
N ALA A 8 8.49 15.71 18.47
CA ALA A 8 8.39 14.27 18.75
C ALA A 8 9.21 13.84 19.99
N TYR A 9 10.37 14.47 20.20
CA TYR A 9 11.30 14.16 21.30
C TYR A 9 11.71 15.43 22.02
N ASP A 10 11.61 15.39 23.36
CA ASP A 10 11.93 16.43 24.34
C ASP A 10 11.80 17.87 23.80
N ALA A 11 10.56 18.40 23.80
CA ALA A 11 10.29 19.80 23.46
C ALA A 11 10.94 20.79 24.46
N GLY A 12 11.33 20.31 25.65
CA GLY A 12 11.48 21.17 26.81
C GLY A 12 10.14 21.74 27.29
N LEU A 13 10.13 22.33 28.48
CA LEU A 13 9.01 23.16 28.94
C LEU A 13 9.19 24.59 28.41
N PRO A 14 8.13 25.43 28.33
CA PRO A 14 8.30 26.85 28.06
C PRO A 14 9.32 27.48 29.04
N GLY A 15 10.46 27.92 28.51
CA GLY A 15 11.58 28.47 29.29
C GLY A 15 12.66 27.47 29.76
N GLN A 16 12.53 26.18 29.42
CA GLN A 16 13.57 25.16 29.59
C GLN A 16 13.68 24.35 28.31
N PRO A 17 14.55 24.73 27.34
CA PRO A 17 14.68 24.00 26.09
C PRO A 17 15.05 22.54 26.33
N GLY A 18 14.47 21.64 25.53
CA GLY A 18 14.73 20.22 25.62
C GLY A 18 16.21 19.88 25.48
N THR A 19 16.59 18.78 26.10
CA THR A 19 17.97 18.28 26.14
C THR A 19 18.33 17.40 24.95
N PHE A 20 17.33 16.93 24.20
CA PHE A 20 17.56 16.12 23.01
C PHE A 20 17.93 17.00 21.81
N THR A 21 19.15 16.81 21.31
CA THR A 21 19.66 17.50 20.11
C THR A 21 19.88 16.54 18.94
N GLY A 22 19.42 15.30 19.05
CA GLY A 22 19.52 14.34 17.96
C GLY A 22 18.49 14.64 16.86
N GLY A 23 18.78 14.19 15.64
CA GLY A 23 17.80 14.24 14.55
C GLY A 23 16.64 13.28 14.79
N VAL A 24 15.56 13.44 14.02
CA VAL A 24 14.42 12.52 14.00
C VAL A 24 14.40 11.80 12.66
N ARG A 25 14.14 10.49 12.68
CA ARG A 25 13.86 9.69 11.47
C ARG A 25 12.36 9.45 11.44
N VAL A 26 11.74 9.58 10.27
CA VAL A 26 10.28 9.60 10.15
C VAL A 26 9.85 8.59 9.09
N ALA A 27 8.75 7.91 9.37
CA ALA A 27 7.96 7.15 8.40
C ALA A 27 6.48 7.54 8.58
N ALA A 28 5.65 7.25 7.59
CA ALA A 28 4.21 7.41 7.66
C ALA A 28 3.53 6.08 7.29
N GLY A 29 2.36 5.85 7.85
CA GLY A 29 1.52 4.67 7.59
C GLY A 29 0.37 4.62 8.59
N ASP A 30 -0.77 4.06 8.18
CA ASP A 30 -1.98 3.97 9.01
C ASP A 30 -1.83 2.84 10.05
N ILE A 31 -1.26 3.15 11.21
CA ILE A 31 -1.04 2.20 12.31
C ILE A 31 -2.33 2.04 13.14
N THR A 32 -3.19 3.05 13.16
CA THR A 32 -4.50 3.03 13.85
C THR A 32 -5.59 2.29 13.08
N GLY A 33 -5.45 2.13 11.76
CA GLY A 33 -6.44 1.50 10.88
C GLY A 33 -7.65 2.41 10.63
N ASP A 34 -7.45 3.73 10.65
CA ASP A 34 -8.54 4.72 10.50
C ASP A 34 -8.60 5.38 9.11
N GLY A 35 -7.78 4.90 8.16
CA GLY A 35 -7.68 5.42 6.81
C GLY A 35 -6.79 6.67 6.70
N THR A 36 -6.36 7.27 7.81
CA THR A 36 -5.45 8.42 7.81
C THR A 36 -4.04 7.99 8.21
N PRO A 37 -3.00 8.29 7.41
CA PRO A 37 -1.63 7.92 7.77
C PRO A 37 -1.14 8.57 9.07
N ASP A 38 -0.61 7.75 9.97
CA ASP A 38 0.04 8.19 11.20
C ASP A 38 1.49 8.60 10.98
N ILE A 39 2.05 9.32 11.94
CA ILE A 39 3.46 9.68 11.94
C ILE A 39 4.24 8.80 12.91
N ILE A 40 5.14 8.03 12.35
CA ILE A 40 6.07 7.18 13.10
C ILE A 40 7.41 7.92 13.17
N THR A 41 7.91 8.08 14.38
CA THR A 41 9.19 8.74 14.63
C THR A 41 10.16 7.80 15.32
N GLY A 42 11.42 7.87 14.92
CA GLY A 42 12.54 7.19 15.54
C GLY A 42 13.57 8.22 16.00
N ALA A 43 14.02 8.11 17.25
CA ALA A 43 15.06 8.99 17.76
C ALA A 43 16.39 8.72 17.03
N GLY A 44 17.06 9.79 16.63
CA GLY A 44 18.40 9.74 16.07
C GLY A 44 19.48 9.48 17.13
N PRO A 45 20.77 9.63 16.75
CA PRO A 45 21.89 9.44 17.67
C PRO A 45 21.71 10.21 18.98
N SER A 46 22.11 9.59 20.09
CA SER A 46 21.98 10.06 21.48
C SER A 46 20.56 10.02 22.08
N GLY A 47 19.52 9.74 21.30
CA GLY A 47 18.14 9.59 21.82
C GLY A 47 17.75 8.16 22.17
N GLY A 48 18.64 7.21 21.88
CA GLY A 48 18.39 5.78 22.02
C GLY A 48 17.40 5.23 21.01
N PRO A 49 17.08 3.92 21.04
CA PRO A 49 16.21 3.27 20.06
C PRO A 49 14.72 3.53 20.33
N HIS A 50 14.37 4.77 20.71
CA HIS A 50 12.99 5.14 21.07
C HIS A 50 12.17 5.40 19.81
N VAL A 51 11.06 4.68 19.67
CA VAL A 51 10.04 4.91 18.65
C VAL A 51 8.81 5.52 19.30
N LYS A 52 8.17 6.47 18.60
CA LYS A 52 6.85 7.00 18.96
C LYS A 52 5.97 7.11 17.73
N VAL A 53 4.69 6.80 17.90
CA VAL A 53 3.68 6.88 16.84
C VAL A 53 2.61 7.90 17.22
N PHE A 54 2.31 8.82 16.31
CA PHE A 54 1.38 9.93 16.50
C PHE A 54 0.23 9.80 15.52
N ASP A 55 -0.98 9.82 16.09
CA ASP A 55 -2.24 9.71 15.35
C ASP A 55 -2.39 10.86 14.34
N GLY A 56 -2.52 10.53 13.06
CA GLY A 56 -2.67 11.49 11.96
C GLY A 56 -3.96 12.31 12.04
N THR A 57 -5.02 11.73 12.62
CA THR A 57 -6.33 12.37 12.82
C THR A 57 -6.36 13.29 14.03
N GLN A 58 -5.37 13.19 14.94
CA GLN A 58 -5.32 13.94 16.21
C GLN A 58 -4.10 14.87 16.32
N PRO A 59 -3.93 15.87 15.42
CA PRO A 59 -2.77 16.74 15.41
C PRO A 59 -2.62 17.58 16.69
N ALA A 60 -3.73 17.90 17.38
CA ALA A 60 -3.70 18.60 18.67
C ALA A 60 -3.14 17.73 19.81
N VAL A 61 -3.40 16.41 19.77
CA VAL A 61 -2.87 15.45 20.73
C VAL A 61 -1.37 15.26 20.48
N ALA A 62 -0.98 15.11 19.21
CA ALA A 62 0.42 15.05 18.80
C ALA A 62 1.22 16.30 19.21
N ALA A 63 0.63 17.50 19.03
CA ALA A 63 1.24 18.77 19.46
C ALA A 63 1.44 18.86 20.98
N ALA A 64 0.61 18.20 21.78
CA ALA A 64 0.78 18.06 23.22
C ALA A 64 1.77 16.94 23.62
N GLY A 65 2.34 16.23 22.63
CA GLY A 65 3.25 15.10 22.84
C GLY A 65 2.54 13.77 23.13
N GLY A 66 1.22 13.70 22.94
CA GLY A 66 0.44 12.47 23.04
C GLY A 66 0.67 11.57 21.82
N THR A 67 0.80 10.28 22.07
CA THR A 67 0.99 9.22 21.06
C THR A 67 -0.28 8.38 20.94
N ILE A 68 -0.36 7.50 19.94
CA ILE A 68 -1.43 6.48 19.87
C ILE A 68 -1.48 5.66 21.17
N ALA A 69 -2.65 5.10 21.46
CA ALA A 69 -2.82 4.19 22.58
C ALA A 69 -2.10 2.85 22.33
N GLY A 70 -1.75 2.16 23.41
CA GLY A 70 -1.23 0.80 23.32
C GLY A 70 0.31 0.71 23.16
N PRO A 71 0.82 -0.50 22.88
CA PRO A 71 2.25 -0.82 22.94
C PRO A 71 3.12 -0.09 21.90
N LEU A 72 2.57 0.28 20.73
CA LEU A 72 3.31 1.00 19.69
C LEU A 72 3.40 2.51 19.92
N GLY A 73 2.59 3.07 20.83
CA GLY A 73 2.57 4.52 21.07
C GLY A 73 3.94 5.09 21.44
N SER A 74 4.68 4.43 22.35
CA SER A 74 6.01 4.88 22.76
C SER A 74 6.81 3.75 23.40
N PHE A 75 7.84 3.25 22.72
CA PHE A 75 8.62 2.12 23.20
C PHE A 75 10.08 2.12 22.70
N PHE A 76 10.95 1.35 23.35
CA PHE A 76 12.32 1.13 22.87
C PHE A 76 12.39 -0.13 22.02
N ALA A 77 12.68 0.01 20.73
CA ALA A 77 12.75 -1.12 19.80
C ALA A 77 13.95 -2.06 20.05
N TYR A 78 15.00 -1.52 20.68
CA TYR A 78 16.23 -2.22 21.05
C TYR A 78 16.59 -1.92 22.52
N SER A 79 17.73 -2.45 22.99
CA SER A 79 18.20 -2.23 24.37
C SER A 79 18.26 -0.73 24.72
N SER A 80 17.58 -0.29 25.77
CA SER A 80 17.47 1.14 26.12
C SER A 80 18.80 1.86 26.42
N PRO A 81 19.90 1.21 26.86
CA PRO A 81 21.21 1.85 26.98
C PRO A 81 21.92 2.07 25.63
N PHE A 82 21.42 1.50 24.53
CA PHE A 82 21.95 1.77 23.21
C PHE A 82 21.61 3.20 22.79
N LEU A 83 22.59 3.94 22.26
CA LEU A 83 22.43 5.37 21.93
C LEU A 83 22.57 5.67 20.42
N GLY A 84 22.62 4.66 19.56
CA GLY A 84 22.76 4.84 18.10
C GLY A 84 21.52 5.35 17.39
N GLY A 85 20.40 5.42 18.10
CA GLY A 85 19.08 5.72 17.55
C GLY A 85 18.43 4.51 16.88
N VAL A 86 17.27 4.74 16.26
CA VAL A 86 16.51 3.75 15.49
C VAL A 86 16.03 4.34 14.15
N PHE A 87 16.11 3.57 13.06
CA PHE A 87 15.45 3.86 11.79
C PHE A 87 14.08 3.19 11.78
N VAL A 88 13.10 3.81 11.14
CA VAL A 88 11.70 3.35 11.12
C VAL A 88 11.19 3.31 9.69
N ALA A 89 10.32 2.35 9.40
CA ALA A 89 9.55 2.20 8.16
C ALA A 89 8.21 1.55 8.52
N ALA A 90 7.25 1.64 7.60
CA ALA A 90 5.90 1.11 7.79
C ALA A 90 5.42 0.42 6.52
N GLY A 91 4.68 -0.69 6.66
CA GLY A 91 4.03 -1.45 5.59
C GLY A 91 3.38 -2.71 6.15
N ASP A 92 2.34 -3.24 5.50
CA ASP A 92 1.68 -4.49 5.91
C ASP A 92 2.56 -5.71 5.57
N VAL A 93 3.42 -6.13 6.49
CA VAL A 93 4.42 -7.19 6.28
C VAL A 93 3.79 -8.57 6.42
N ASN A 94 2.78 -8.74 7.28
CA ASN A 94 2.14 -10.03 7.52
C ASN A 94 0.94 -10.30 6.58
N GLY A 95 0.47 -9.30 5.85
CA GLY A 95 -0.65 -9.37 4.91
C GLY A 95 -2.02 -9.42 5.60
N ASP A 96 -2.14 -8.81 6.78
CA ASP A 96 -3.39 -8.78 7.56
C ASP A 96 -4.25 -7.54 7.31
N GLY A 97 -3.81 -6.64 6.41
CA GLY A 97 -4.48 -5.38 6.10
C GLY A 97 -4.18 -4.25 7.07
N GLN A 98 -3.43 -4.48 8.15
CA GLN A 98 -2.96 -3.45 9.06
C GLN A 98 -1.48 -3.13 8.80
N ILE A 99 -1.14 -1.84 8.81
CA ILE A 99 0.26 -1.44 8.63
C ILE A 99 1.12 -1.86 9.81
N ASP A 100 2.21 -2.57 9.53
CA ASP A 100 3.21 -2.97 10.51
C ASP A 100 4.36 -1.97 10.63
N LEU A 101 5.08 -2.06 11.75
CA LEU A 101 6.22 -1.21 12.05
C LEU A 101 7.55 -1.97 11.90
N VAL A 102 8.38 -1.53 10.97
CA VAL A 102 9.73 -2.06 10.75
C VAL A 102 10.77 -1.12 11.34
N THR A 103 11.72 -1.65 12.10
CA THR A 103 12.78 -0.86 12.75
C THR A 103 14.17 -1.37 12.40
N GLY A 104 15.14 -0.46 12.26
CA GLY A 104 16.55 -0.77 12.07
C GLY A 104 17.44 -0.14 13.13
N ALA A 105 18.37 -0.88 13.69
CA ALA A 105 19.31 -0.32 14.68
C ALA A 105 20.24 0.72 14.04
N GLY A 106 20.46 1.85 14.72
CA GLY A 106 21.35 2.91 14.26
C GLY A 106 22.85 2.60 14.40
N ALA A 107 23.69 3.62 14.16
CA ALA A 107 25.14 3.48 14.20
C ALA A 107 25.66 3.04 15.59
N GLY A 108 26.65 2.14 15.60
CA GLY A 108 27.15 1.49 16.82
C GLY A 108 26.35 0.23 17.22
N GLY A 109 25.20 -0.02 16.58
CA GLY A 109 24.47 -1.27 16.64
C GLY A 109 24.78 -2.18 15.44
N GLY A 110 24.45 -3.46 15.56
CA GLY A 110 24.50 -4.39 14.44
C GLY A 110 23.46 -4.05 13.35
N PRO A 111 23.49 -4.70 12.17
CA PRO A 111 22.46 -4.54 11.13
C PRO A 111 21.16 -5.28 11.49
N ASN A 112 20.71 -5.13 12.73
CA ASN A 112 19.52 -5.80 13.25
C ASN A 112 18.27 -5.05 12.77
N VAL A 113 17.34 -5.80 12.20
CA VAL A 113 16.01 -5.36 11.81
C VAL A 113 15.01 -6.08 12.71
N ARG A 114 13.97 -5.37 13.18
CA ARG A 114 12.85 -5.94 13.92
C ARG A 114 11.53 -5.46 13.33
N VAL A 115 10.54 -6.35 13.31
CA VAL A 115 9.19 -6.07 12.82
C VAL A 115 8.20 -6.22 13.97
N PHE A 116 7.33 -5.23 14.13
CA PHE A 116 6.26 -5.20 15.10
C PHE A 116 4.93 -5.15 14.38
N ASP A 117 4.06 -6.08 14.74
CA ASP A 117 2.72 -6.23 14.19
C ASP A 117 1.88 -4.99 14.55
N GLY A 118 1.25 -4.35 13.56
CA GLY A 118 0.46 -3.14 13.72
C GLY A 118 -0.77 -3.34 14.61
N SER A 119 -1.45 -4.47 14.43
CA SER A 119 -2.71 -4.79 15.11
C SER A 119 -2.52 -5.09 16.60
N THR A 120 -1.41 -5.74 16.97
CA THR A 120 -1.12 -6.18 18.34
C THR A 120 -0.05 -5.35 19.04
N GLY A 121 0.80 -4.68 18.26
CA GLY A 121 2.04 -4.04 18.69
C GLY A 121 3.10 -4.97 19.28
N SER A 122 2.94 -6.28 19.09
CA SER A 122 3.93 -7.26 19.50
C SER A 122 5.00 -7.42 18.43
N GLN A 123 6.24 -7.72 18.83
CA GLN A 123 7.25 -8.12 17.85
C GLN A 123 6.79 -9.42 17.18
N MET A 124 6.84 -9.50 15.85
CA MET A 124 6.43 -10.68 15.11
C MET A 124 7.25 -11.92 15.52
N ALA A 125 6.63 -13.08 15.39
CA ALA A 125 7.28 -14.36 15.64
C ALA A 125 8.13 -14.80 14.43
N GLY A 126 9.03 -15.76 14.66
CA GLY A 126 9.86 -16.34 13.61
C GLY A 126 11.02 -15.43 13.17
N ASP A 127 11.62 -15.80 12.03
CA ASP A 127 12.85 -15.16 11.54
C ASP A 127 12.60 -13.73 11.04
N ILE A 128 11.42 -13.44 10.51
CA ILE A 128 11.05 -12.09 10.03
C ILE A 128 10.97 -11.08 11.18
N GLY A 129 10.60 -11.52 12.39
CA GLY A 129 10.43 -10.63 13.54
C GLY A 129 11.73 -10.01 14.07
N SER A 130 12.88 -10.67 13.88
CA SER A 130 14.19 -10.12 14.25
C SER A 130 15.35 -10.85 13.56
N PHE A 131 16.05 -10.17 12.64
CA PHE A 131 17.18 -10.75 11.91
C PHE A 131 18.31 -9.74 11.68
N PHE A 132 19.48 -10.25 11.25
CA PHE A 132 20.59 -9.42 10.79
C PHE A 132 20.61 -9.34 9.27
N ALA A 133 20.38 -8.15 8.70
CA ALA A 133 20.31 -7.95 7.25
C ALA A 133 21.68 -8.04 6.55
N TYR A 134 22.76 -7.87 7.30
CA TYR A 134 24.16 -7.94 6.85
C TYR A 134 24.99 -8.77 7.84
N ASP A 135 26.31 -8.83 7.64
CA ASP A 135 27.22 -9.51 8.57
C ASP A 135 26.99 -9.03 10.01
N ALA A 136 26.77 -9.95 10.94
CA ALA A 136 26.44 -9.62 12.33
C ALA A 136 27.58 -8.86 13.06
N ALA A 137 28.81 -8.92 12.55
CA ALA A 137 29.94 -8.13 13.05
C ALA A 137 29.97 -6.69 12.52
N PHE A 138 29.15 -6.35 11.51
CA PHE A 138 29.02 -4.98 11.03
C PHE A 138 28.32 -4.12 12.09
N THR A 139 28.87 -2.95 12.43
CA THR A 139 28.32 -2.07 13.48
C THR A 139 27.87 -0.71 12.97
N GLY A 140 27.70 -0.57 11.65
CA GLY A 140 27.22 0.67 11.04
C GLY A 140 25.72 0.91 11.20
N GLY A 141 24.99 -0.08 11.72
CA GLY A 141 23.53 -0.11 11.77
C GLY A 141 22.90 -0.45 10.42
N VAL A 142 21.57 -0.37 10.36
CA VAL A 142 20.77 -0.65 9.16
C VAL A 142 19.64 0.37 9.01
N ARG A 143 19.44 0.85 7.79
CA ARG A 143 18.32 1.69 7.37
C ARG A 143 17.29 0.79 6.70
N VAL A 144 16.02 1.06 6.95
CA VAL A 144 14.89 0.20 6.55
C VAL A 144 13.88 1.00 5.72
N ALA A 145 13.21 0.30 4.82
CA ALA A 145 12.04 0.69 4.06
C ALA A 145 11.15 -0.56 3.91
N ALA A 146 9.85 -0.38 3.70
CA ALA A 146 8.90 -1.45 3.44
C ALA A 146 8.05 -1.10 2.22
N SER A 147 7.80 -2.07 1.34
CA SER A 147 6.98 -1.91 0.12
C SER A 147 6.77 -3.29 -0.52
N ASP A 148 5.59 -3.55 -1.09
CA ASP A 148 5.28 -4.78 -1.85
C ASP A 148 6.02 -4.74 -3.22
N ILE A 149 7.26 -5.23 -3.26
CA ILE A 149 8.07 -5.26 -4.49
C ILE A 149 7.96 -6.59 -5.23
N THR A 150 7.39 -7.62 -4.60
CA THR A 150 7.10 -8.93 -5.19
C THR A 150 5.73 -8.97 -5.88
N GLY A 151 4.81 -8.09 -5.49
CA GLY A 151 3.43 -8.05 -5.99
C GLY A 151 2.51 -9.07 -5.35
N ASP A 152 2.89 -9.68 -4.24
CA ASP A 152 2.09 -10.69 -3.54
C ASP A 152 1.06 -10.08 -2.58
N GLY A 153 1.18 -8.78 -2.31
CA GLY A 153 0.32 -8.06 -1.38
C GLY A 153 0.81 -7.97 0.04
N LYS A 154 2.05 -8.38 0.31
CA LYS A 154 2.75 -8.15 1.56
C LYS A 154 3.91 -7.20 1.32
N ALA A 155 4.15 -6.34 2.28
CA ALA A 155 5.26 -5.42 2.24
C ALA A 155 6.58 -6.17 2.47
N ASP A 156 7.44 -6.14 1.47
CA ASP A 156 8.82 -6.63 1.57
C ASP A 156 9.69 -5.64 2.33
N ILE A 157 10.73 -6.15 3.01
CA ILE A 157 11.65 -5.32 3.77
C ILE A 157 12.88 -4.99 2.94
N ILE A 158 13.08 -3.71 2.65
CA ILE A 158 14.25 -3.18 1.95
C ILE A 158 15.22 -2.59 2.98
N THR A 159 16.49 -2.98 2.87
CA THR A 159 17.52 -2.55 3.81
C THR A 159 18.71 -1.95 3.08
N ALA A 160 19.36 -0.99 3.73
CA ALA A 160 20.67 -0.48 3.34
C ALA A 160 21.59 -0.41 4.58
N PRO A 161 22.87 -0.75 4.46
CA PRO A 161 23.80 -0.65 5.58
C PRO A 161 24.03 0.83 5.90
N GLY A 162 24.21 1.12 7.20
CA GLY A 162 24.51 2.46 7.67
C GLY A 162 25.95 2.90 7.35
N GLN A 163 26.48 3.83 8.15
CA GLN A 163 27.80 4.41 7.95
C GLN A 163 28.88 3.29 7.91
N THR A 164 29.89 3.47 7.06
CA THR A 164 30.96 2.47 6.79
C THR A 164 30.51 1.19 6.07
N GLY A 165 29.22 1.05 5.78
CA GLY A 165 28.71 0.07 4.83
C GLY A 165 28.96 0.47 3.38
N GLY A 166 29.09 -0.52 2.50
CA GLY A 166 29.11 -0.31 1.04
C GLY A 166 27.70 -0.10 0.47
N PRO A 167 27.56 0.23 -0.82
CA PRO A 167 26.29 0.57 -1.45
C PRO A 167 25.40 -0.64 -1.77
N ASN A 168 25.35 -1.64 -0.89
CA ASN A 168 24.56 -2.85 -1.08
C ASN A 168 23.16 -2.63 -0.51
N VAL A 169 22.14 -2.64 -1.36
CA VAL A 169 20.73 -2.64 -0.93
C VAL A 169 20.20 -4.07 -1.05
N ARG A 170 19.55 -4.56 0.00
CA ARG A 170 18.95 -5.90 0.04
C ARG A 170 17.46 -5.81 0.30
N ALA A 171 16.68 -6.57 -0.45
CA ALA A 171 15.27 -6.78 -0.19
C ALA A 171 15.03 -8.19 0.34
N PHE A 172 14.09 -8.32 1.28
CA PHE A 172 13.69 -9.56 1.95
C PHE A 172 12.18 -9.73 1.80
N ASP A 173 11.80 -10.90 1.30
CA ASP A 173 10.42 -11.34 1.16
C ASP A 173 9.86 -11.72 2.54
N ALA A 174 8.64 -11.30 2.85
CA ALA A 174 7.96 -11.59 4.10
C ALA A 174 7.51 -13.06 4.23
N ASP A 175 7.25 -13.75 3.10
CA ASP A 175 6.67 -15.10 3.05
C ASP A 175 7.68 -16.23 2.91
N SER A 176 8.88 -15.93 2.42
CA SER A 176 9.97 -16.88 2.39
C SER A 176 10.48 -17.11 3.82
N VAL A 177 10.23 -18.32 4.37
CA VAL A 177 10.66 -18.73 5.73
C VAL A 177 12.20 -18.73 5.89
N GLY A 178 12.76 -17.54 6.12
CA GLY A 178 14.17 -17.22 6.33
C GLY A 178 14.58 -15.93 5.59
N PRO A 179 15.68 -15.23 5.97
CA PRO A 179 16.12 -14.00 5.31
C PRO A 179 16.78 -14.28 3.94
N GLU A 180 16.12 -15.06 3.08
CA GLU A 180 16.54 -15.25 1.70
C GLU A 180 16.27 -13.96 0.93
N GLN A 181 17.35 -13.40 0.37
CA GLN A 181 17.29 -12.13 -0.33
C GLN A 181 16.61 -12.35 -1.69
N ILE A 182 15.47 -11.70 -1.91
CA ILE A 182 14.82 -11.65 -3.22
C ILE A 182 15.70 -10.90 -4.22
N ARG A 183 16.37 -9.82 -3.79
CA ARG A 183 17.37 -9.09 -4.61
C ARG A 183 18.48 -8.47 -3.77
N ASN A 184 19.67 -8.40 -4.36
CA ASN A 184 20.81 -7.60 -3.89
C ASN A 184 21.29 -6.69 -5.02
N VAL A 185 21.20 -5.38 -4.81
CA VAL A 185 21.52 -4.35 -5.82
C VAL A 185 22.65 -3.47 -5.30
N LEU A 186 23.70 -3.29 -6.11
CA LEU A 186 24.77 -2.34 -5.83
C LEU A 186 24.42 -0.99 -6.47
N ILE A 187 24.20 0.06 -5.67
CA ILE A 187 23.82 1.38 -6.18
C ILE A 187 24.96 2.40 -5.98
N GLY A 188 25.70 2.66 -7.06
CA GLY A 188 26.77 3.67 -7.08
C GLY A 188 28.18 3.10 -6.95
N ASP A 189 29.15 3.96 -6.61
CA ASP A 189 30.57 3.58 -6.48
C ASP A 189 30.76 2.65 -5.26
N PRO A 190 31.33 1.44 -5.43
CA PRO A 190 31.62 0.51 -4.34
C PRO A 190 32.43 1.09 -3.18
N LEU A 191 33.17 2.18 -3.41
CA LEU A 191 33.97 2.89 -2.41
C LEU A 191 33.16 3.93 -1.60
N PHE A 192 31.88 4.15 -1.92
CA PHE A 192 31.02 5.05 -1.17
C PHE A 192 30.63 4.45 0.19
N THR A 193 31.07 5.10 1.28
CA THR A 193 30.85 4.65 2.67
C THR A 193 29.92 5.55 3.48
N GLY A 194 29.23 6.50 2.82
CA GLY A 194 28.32 7.45 3.46
C GLY A 194 26.97 6.84 3.90
N GLY A 195 26.71 5.61 3.46
CA GLY A 195 25.43 4.90 3.65
C GLY A 195 24.34 5.37 2.69
N ILE A 196 23.44 4.47 2.30
CA ILE A 196 22.31 4.75 1.39
C ILE A 196 21.05 5.00 2.22
N PHE A 197 20.28 6.06 1.92
CA PHE A 197 18.93 6.20 2.47
C PHE A 197 17.96 5.48 1.53
N VAL A 198 17.05 4.70 2.10
CA VAL A 198 15.99 4.00 1.38
C VAL A 198 14.65 4.56 1.84
N GLY A 199 13.73 4.74 0.90
CA GLY A 199 12.34 5.08 1.17
C GLY A 199 11.48 4.04 0.46
N GLY A 200 10.45 3.54 1.14
CA GLY A 200 9.40 2.72 0.55
C GLY A 200 8.19 3.59 0.24
N SER A 201 7.42 3.19 -0.76
CA SER A 201 6.05 3.68 -0.92
C SER A 201 5.14 2.70 -0.19
N VAL A 202 4.35 3.22 0.74
CA VAL A 202 3.05 2.64 1.05
C VAL A 202 2.12 3.25 0.01
N ASP A 203 1.54 2.44 -0.87
CA ASP A 203 0.50 2.94 -1.76
C ASP A 203 -0.68 3.33 -0.88
N LEU A 204 -0.81 4.63 -0.66
CA LEU A 204 -1.89 5.27 0.10
C LEU A 204 -2.79 6.13 -0.82
N ASP A 205 -2.38 6.33 -2.07
CA ASP A 205 -3.00 7.29 -3.00
C ASP A 205 -3.48 6.63 -4.33
N GLY A 206 -3.45 5.30 -4.39
CA GLY A 206 -4.17 4.50 -5.38
C GLY A 206 -5.00 3.51 -4.59
N GLY A 207 -6.25 3.27 -4.96
CA GLY A 207 -7.01 2.15 -4.39
C GLY A 207 -6.16 0.89 -4.41
N LEU A 208 -6.32 0.02 -3.42
CA LEU A 208 -5.57 -1.22 -3.42
C LEU A 208 -5.87 -1.93 -4.75
N PRO A 209 -4.88 -2.56 -5.39
CA PRO A 209 -5.13 -3.22 -6.67
C PRO A 209 -6.30 -4.18 -6.52
N LEU A 210 -7.33 -4.11 -7.38
CA LEU A 210 -8.41 -5.08 -7.35
C LEU A 210 -7.83 -6.48 -7.53
N ARG A 211 -8.16 -7.40 -6.62
CA ARG A 211 -7.61 -8.76 -6.62
C ARG A 211 -8.59 -9.79 -7.17
N LEU A 212 -8.05 -10.84 -7.75
CA LEU A 212 -8.78 -12.07 -7.99
C LEU A 212 -9.12 -12.71 -6.64
N ALA A 213 -10.41 -13.05 -6.45
CA ALA A 213 -10.86 -13.76 -5.26
C ALA A 213 -10.11 -15.09 -5.07
N SER A 214 -9.97 -15.53 -3.82
CA SER A 214 -9.25 -16.76 -3.50
C SER A 214 -9.99 -18.03 -3.98
N GLY A 215 -9.25 -19.13 -4.12
CA GLY A 215 -9.82 -20.44 -4.47
C GLY A 215 -9.91 -20.74 -5.97
N PHE A 216 -9.37 -19.87 -6.83
CA PHE A 216 -9.28 -20.10 -8.28
C PHE A 216 -7.85 -20.43 -8.71
N THR A 217 -7.70 -21.43 -9.58
CA THR A 217 -6.38 -21.86 -10.08
C THR A 217 -6.06 -21.17 -11.40
N PRO A 218 -4.87 -20.54 -11.53
CA PRO A 218 -4.41 -19.99 -12.80
C PRO A 218 -4.40 -21.04 -13.92
N ASN A 219 -4.97 -20.67 -15.06
CA ASN A 219 -4.82 -21.33 -16.34
C ASN A 219 -3.54 -20.81 -17.02
N LEU A 220 -2.54 -21.68 -17.19
CA LEU A 220 -1.27 -21.33 -17.82
C LEU A 220 -1.38 -20.99 -19.32
N ASP A 221 -2.53 -21.29 -19.93
CA ASP A 221 -2.85 -20.95 -21.33
C ASP A 221 -3.78 -19.73 -21.43
N ALA A 222 -3.91 -18.90 -20.38
CA ALA A 222 -4.73 -17.70 -20.40
C ALA A 222 -4.28 -16.74 -21.52
N GLU A 223 -5.25 -16.27 -22.31
CA GLU A 223 -4.98 -15.33 -23.40
C GLU A 223 -4.65 -13.94 -22.86
N ASN A 224 -3.63 -13.32 -23.46
CA ASN A 224 -3.21 -11.97 -23.10
C ASN A 224 -4.20 -10.93 -23.64
N LEU A 225 -4.61 -10.00 -22.79
CA LEU A 225 -5.44 -8.86 -23.13
C LEU A 225 -4.72 -7.93 -24.11
N SER A 226 -5.45 -7.41 -25.09
CA SER A 226 -4.95 -6.42 -26.05
C SER A 226 -5.63 -5.07 -25.91
N ALA A 227 -4.93 -3.99 -26.31
CA ALA A 227 -5.49 -2.64 -26.28
C ALA A 227 -6.76 -2.50 -27.14
N SER A 228 -6.88 -3.27 -28.22
CA SER A 228 -8.07 -3.29 -29.07
C SER A 228 -9.31 -3.92 -28.40
N GLU A 229 -9.10 -4.77 -27.39
CA GLU A 229 -10.17 -5.39 -26.61
C GLU A 229 -10.61 -4.50 -25.44
N VAL A 230 -9.68 -3.74 -24.88
CA VAL A 230 -9.96 -2.81 -23.76
C VAL A 230 -10.79 -1.63 -24.21
N GLU A 231 -10.47 -0.99 -25.34
CA GLU A 231 -11.07 0.29 -25.73
C GLU A 231 -12.61 0.26 -25.79
N PRO A 232 -13.27 -0.73 -26.43
CA PRO A 232 -14.74 -0.78 -26.45
C PRO A 232 -15.36 -0.96 -25.07
N VAL A 233 -14.70 -1.71 -24.18
CA VAL A 233 -15.17 -1.96 -22.81
C VAL A 233 -14.99 -0.72 -21.94
N PHE A 234 -13.88 0.01 -22.12
CA PHE A 234 -13.64 1.29 -21.45
C PHE A 234 -14.71 2.32 -21.81
N GLN A 235 -15.05 2.47 -23.09
CA GLN A 235 -16.13 3.35 -23.53
C GLN A 235 -17.48 2.93 -22.94
N ALA A 236 -17.75 1.62 -22.84
CA ALA A 236 -18.97 1.13 -22.21
C ALA A 236 -19.03 1.42 -20.70
N ALA A 237 -17.90 1.36 -20.00
CA ALA A 237 -17.81 1.73 -18.59
C ALA A 237 -18.19 3.20 -18.35
N LEU A 238 -17.65 4.12 -19.17
CA LEU A 238 -17.98 5.55 -19.09
C LEU A 238 -19.48 5.80 -19.33
N VAL A 239 -20.08 5.11 -20.31
CA VAL A 239 -21.53 5.21 -20.58
C VAL A 239 -22.35 4.69 -19.39
N ARG A 240 -21.91 3.61 -18.73
CA ARG A 240 -22.59 3.07 -17.56
C ARG A 240 -22.50 4.01 -16.35
N LEU A 241 -21.35 4.63 -16.14
CA LEU A 241 -21.18 5.64 -15.09
C LEU A 241 -22.08 6.86 -15.33
N GLU A 242 -22.14 7.37 -16.56
CA GLU A 242 -23.06 8.46 -16.93
C GLU A 242 -24.53 8.06 -16.70
N ALA A 243 -24.92 6.84 -17.12
CA ALA A 243 -26.27 6.32 -16.93
C ALA A 243 -26.64 6.10 -15.45
N ALA A 244 -25.64 5.81 -14.60
CA ALA A 244 -25.80 5.67 -13.17
C ALA A 244 -25.83 7.01 -12.41
N GLY A 245 -25.63 8.14 -13.11
CA GLY A 245 -25.85 9.48 -12.56
C GLY A 245 -24.62 10.38 -12.49
N LEU A 246 -23.44 9.93 -12.96
CA LEU A 246 -22.25 10.80 -12.94
C LEU A 246 -22.44 12.03 -13.84
N PRO A 247 -22.05 13.23 -13.38
CA PRO A 247 -22.06 14.44 -14.21
C PRO A 247 -21.20 14.28 -15.47
N ALA A 248 -21.68 14.81 -16.60
CA ALA A 248 -21.01 14.66 -17.89
C ALA A 248 -19.59 15.22 -17.94
N ASP A 249 -19.28 16.26 -17.15
CA ASP A 249 -17.94 16.83 -16.99
C ASP A 249 -16.99 15.92 -16.20
N VAL A 250 -17.50 15.20 -15.20
CA VAL A 250 -16.74 14.17 -14.49
C VAL A 250 -16.45 13.00 -15.43
N VAL A 251 -17.45 12.52 -16.17
CA VAL A 251 -17.26 11.45 -17.18
C VAL A 251 -16.26 11.89 -18.26
N GLN A 252 -16.32 13.15 -18.70
CA GLN A 252 -15.36 13.72 -19.64
C GLN A 252 -13.93 13.71 -19.07
N SER A 253 -13.76 13.95 -17.77
CA SER A 253 -12.46 13.87 -17.10
C SER A 253 -11.94 12.44 -17.04
N LEU A 254 -12.81 11.48 -16.67
CA LEU A 254 -12.49 10.05 -16.68
C LEU A 254 -12.11 9.53 -18.07
N SER A 255 -12.72 10.06 -19.14
CA SER A 255 -12.35 9.67 -20.52
C SER A 255 -10.90 10.00 -20.90
N THR A 256 -10.21 10.84 -20.11
CA THR A 256 -8.79 11.17 -20.31
C THR A 256 -7.83 10.22 -19.59
N VAL A 257 -8.34 9.36 -18.72
CA VAL A 257 -7.55 8.36 -17.98
C VAL A 257 -6.90 7.40 -18.98
N SER A 258 -5.59 7.22 -18.85
CA SER A 258 -4.83 6.29 -19.69
C SER A 258 -4.96 4.86 -19.18
N ILE A 259 -5.17 3.88 -20.07
CA ILE A 259 -5.14 2.46 -19.71
C ILE A 259 -3.90 1.80 -20.30
N ASP A 260 -3.10 1.19 -19.43
CA ASP A 260 -1.97 0.34 -19.81
C ASP A 260 -2.28 -1.12 -19.49
N ILE A 261 -1.78 -2.03 -20.33
CA ILE A 261 -1.83 -3.47 -20.08
C ILE A 261 -0.41 -3.92 -19.72
N THR A 262 -0.26 -4.53 -18.55
CA THR A 262 1.02 -5.05 -18.06
C THR A 262 0.79 -6.30 -17.23
N ASP A 263 1.82 -7.12 -17.07
CA ASP A 263 1.80 -8.17 -16.05
C ASP A 263 1.92 -7.48 -14.67
N LEU A 264 0.86 -7.55 -13.86
CA LEU A 264 0.82 -6.97 -12.52
C LEU A 264 1.38 -7.93 -11.46
N GLY A 265 1.54 -9.21 -11.79
CA GLY A 265 1.98 -10.25 -10.87
C GLY A 265 0.93 -10.64 -9.81
N GLY A 266 1.19 -11.75 -9.14
CA GLY A 266 0.36 -12.24 -8.04
C GLY A 266 -1.08 -12.51 -8.48
N ASN A 267 -2.04 -12.00 -7.69
CA ASN A 267 -3.48 -12.11 -7.94
C ASN A 267 -4.13 -10.78 -8.35
N LYS A 268 -3.35 -9.78 -8.78
CA LYS A 268 -3.85 -8.44 -9.13
C LYS A 268 -4.56 -8.48 -10.49
N LEU A 269 -5.67 -7.74 -10.62
CA LEU A 269 -6.49 -7.62 -11.83
C LEU A 269 -6.41 -6.22 -12.44
N GLY A 270 -6.44 -5.21 -11.58
CA GLY A 270 -6.30 -3.79 -11.93
C GLY A 270 -5.56 -3.03 -10.83
N GLU A 271 -4.95 -1.91 -11.20
CA GLU A 271 -4.32 -0.97 -10.28
C GLU A 271 -4.62 0.46 -10.76
N SER A 272 -5.17 1.28 -9.87
CA SER A 272 -5.49 2.68 -10.12
C SER A 272 -4.37 3.59 -9.64
N LEU A 273 -3.83 4.41 -10.54
CA LEU A 273 -2.83 5.45 -10.28
C LEU A 273 -3.41 6.80 -10.70
N PRO A 274 -2.95 7.95 -10.18
CA PRO A 274 -3.47 9.25 -10.60
C PRO A 274 -3.46 9.45 -12.14
N GLY A 275 -4.64 9.50 -12.77
CA GLY A 275 -4.83 9.66 -14.22
C GLY A 275 -4.47 8.44 -15.08
N ARG A 276 -4.22 7.27 -14.49
CA ARG A 276 -3.81 6.05 -15.18
C ARG A 276 -4.36 4.80 -14.50
N ILE A 277 -4.85 3.87 -15.29
CA ILE A 277 -5.22 2.52 -14.84
C ILE A 277 -4.27 1.53 -15.49
N ARG A 278 -3.76 0.58 -14.71
CA ARG A 278 -3.07 -0.60 -15.23
C ARG A 278 -3.97 -1.81 -15.10
N LEU A 279 -4.07 -2.60 -16.15
CA LEU A 279 -4.80 -3.86 -16.16
C LEU A 279 -3.82 -5.01 -16.29
N ASP A 280 -4.08 -6.09 -15.56
CA ASP A 280 -3.28 -7.29 -15.67
C ASP A 280 -3.42 -7.93 -17.06
N VAL A 281 -2.31 -8.41 -17.60
CA VAL A 281 -2.26 -8.94 -18.96
C VAL A 281 -3.08 -10.23 -19.12
N ASN A 282 -3.21 -11.07 -18.09
CA ASN A 282 -3.83 -12.40 -18.20
C ASN A 282 -4.88 -12.71 -17.12
N ALA A 283 -5.35 -11.69 -16.40
CA ALA A 283 -6.32 -11.76 -15.31
C ALA A 283 -5.85 -12.69 -14.18
N ALA A 284 -4.63 -12.48 -13.68
CA ALA A 284 -3.97 -13.34 -12.70
C ALA A 284 -3.96 -14.82 -13.15
N GLY A 285 -3.82 -15.03 -14.45
CA GLY A 285 -3.85 -16.33 -15.12
C GLY A 285 -5.23 -16.97 -15.24
N VAL A 286 -6.35 -16.32 -14.89
CA VAL A 286 -7.70 -16.93 -15.03
C VAL A 286 -8.32 -16.67 -16.41
N SER A 287 -7.76 -15.76 -17.20
CA SER A 287 -8.29 -15.22 -18.46
C SER A 287 -9.41 -14.20 -18.29
N TRP A 288 -9.40 -13.22 -19.19
CA TRP A 288 -10.43 -12.18 -19.29
C TRP A 288 -11.69 -12.67 -20.02
N PHE A 289 -12.84 -12.23 -19.53
CA PHE A 289 -14.05 -12.11 -20.31
C PHE A 289 -14.12 -10.69 -20.88
N VAL A 290 -13.98 -10.60 -22.20
CA VAL A 290 -14.12 -9.36 -22.97
C VAL A 290 -15.49 -9.41 -23.62
N ASP A 291 -16.41 -8.63 -23.07
CA ASP A 291 -17.78 -8.55 -23.55
C ASP A 291 -17.84 -7.78 -24.88
N SER A 292 -18.43 -8.40 -25.90
CA SER A 292 -18.63 -7.77 -27.22
C SER A 292 -19.86 -6.86 -27.27
N THR A 293 -20.74 -7.03 -26.29
CA THR A 293 -22.01 -6.33 -26.09
C THR A 293 -22.12 -5.79 -24.65
N PRO A 294 -21.13 -5.02 -24.15
CA PRO A 294 -21.01 -4.59 -22.76
C PRO A 294 -22.09 -3.62 -22.28
N ALA A 295 -23.14 -3.37 -23.07
CA ALA A 295 -24.32 -2.60 -22.70
C ALA A 295 -25.55 -3.48 -22.44
N LEU A 296 -25.50 -4.78 -22.75
CA LEU A 296 -26.68 -5.67 -22.75
C LEU A 296 -26.74 -6.66 -21.59
N ASP A 297 -25.59 -6.97 -20.96
CA ASP A 297 -25.49 -7.93 -19.85
C ASP A 297 -26.06 -9.33 -20.18
N GLU A 298 -26.07 -9.73 -21.45
CA GLU A 298 -26.76 -10.94 -21.90
C GLU A 298 -26.10 -12.24 -21.40
N GLU A 299 -24.82 -12.15 -21.03
CA GLU A 299 -24.03 -13.25 -20.51
C GLU A 299 -24.25 -13.49 -19.01
N PHE A 300 -25.00 -12.61 -18.33
CA PHE A 300 -25.19 -12.63 -16.89
C PHE A 300 -26.65 -12.76 -16.49
N SER A 301 -26.89 -13.38 -15.33
CA SER A 301 -28.23 -13.46 -14.78
C SER A 301 -28.70 -12.08 -14.28
N ALA A 302 -29.93 -11.70 -14.66
CA ALA A 302 -30.57 -10.50 -14.11
C ALA A 302 -30.67 -10.53 -12.57
N ALA A 303 -30.68 -11.72 -11.97
CA ALA A 303 -30.55 -11.89 -10.52
C ALA A 303 -29.07 -12.11 -10.16
N GLY A 304 -28.43 -11.08 -9.61
CA GLY A 304 -27.10 -11.19 -8.98
C GLY A 304 -25.90 -11.26 -9.93
N LEU A 305 -26.09 -10.93 -11.23
CA LEU A 305 -25.03 -10.73 -12.21
C LEU A 305 -23.96 -11.84 -12.22
N ASN A 306 -24.40 -13.09 -12.11
CA ASN A 306 -23.54 -14.27 -12.26
C ASN A 306 -23.59 -14.74 -13.72
N ALA A 307 -22.46 -15.15 -14.27
CA ALA A 307 -22.36 -15.58 -15.65
C ALA A 307 -23.23 -16.84 -15.88
N ILE A 308 -24.06 -16.76 -16.90
CA ILE A 308 -24.90 -17.84 -17.41
C ILE A 308 -24.44 -18.31 -18.78
N ASP A 309 -23.69 -17.48 -19.51
CA ASP A 309 -23.14 -17.84 -20.81
C ASP A 309 -21.75 -18.51 -20.67
N PRO A 310 -21.48 -19.61 -21.40
CA PRO A 310 -20.18 -20.30 -21.38
C PRO A 310 -18.97 -19.42 -21.72
N SER A 311 -19.16 -18.32 -22.45
CA SER A 311 -18.08 -17.38 -22.76
C SER A 311 -17.60 -16.60 -21.53
N ALA A 312 -18.48 -16.33 -20.57
CA ALA A 312 -18.18 -15.58 -19.34
C ALA A 312 -17.93 -16.48 -18.12
N ILE A 313 -18.47 -17.71 -18.11
CA ILE A 313 -18.26 -18.67 -17.02
C ILE A 313 -16.77 -19.01 -16.85
N GLY A 314 -16.27 -18.84 -15.63
CA GLY A 314 -14.90 -19.15 -15.23
C GLY A 314 -13.86 -18.08 -15.60
N ARG A 315 -14.29 -16.93 -16.13
CA ARG A 315 -13.41 -15.83 -16.55
C ARG A 315 -13.65 -14.57 -15.71
N VAL A 316 -12.68 -13.66 -15.69
CA VAL A 316 -12.80 -12.36 -14.98
C VAL A 316 -13.46 -11.34 -15.89
N ASP A 317 -14.52 -10.68 -15.44
CA ASP A 317 -15.24 -9.67 -16.22
C ASP A 317 -14.44 -8.36 -16.32
N LEU A 318 -13.96 -8.03 -17.52
CA LEU A 318 -13.14 -6.84 -17.76
C LEU A 318 -13.89 -5.54 -17.46
N LEU A 319 -15.19 -5.49 -17.75
CA LEU A 319 -16.02 -4.32 -17.51
C LEU A 319 -16.08 -3.98 -16.01
N SER A 320 -16.25 -4.99 -15.16
CA SER A 320 -16.25 -4.83 -13.70
C SER A 320 -14.94 -4.25 -13.18
N VAL A 321 -13.80 -4.77 -13.66
CA VAL A 321 -12.48 -4.26 -13.25
C VAL A 321 -12.31 -2.80 -13.68
N ILE A 322 -12.61 -2.46 -14.93
CA ILE A 322 -12.50 -1.07 -15.40
C ILE A 322 -13.40 -0.13 -14.59
N LEU A 323 -14.64 -0.53 -14.29
CA LEU A 323 -15.56 0.27 -13.49
C LEU A 323 -15.04 0.48 -12.06
N HIS A 324 -14.46 -0.55 -11.46
CA HIS A 324 -13.84 -0.49 -10.13
C HIS A 324 -12.66 0.49 -10.12
N GLU A 325 -11.71 0.33 -11.04
CA GLU A 325 -10.53 1.21 -11.11
C GLU A 325 -10.90 2.67 -11.41
N LEU A 326 -11.95 2.90 -12.20
CA LEU A 326 -12.49 4.24 -12.45
C LEU A 326 -13.15 4.85 -11.21
N ALA A 327 -13.76 4.05 -10.35
CA ALA A 327 -14.30 4.53 -9.08
C ALA A 327 -13.17 5.02 -8.16
N HIS A 328 -12.00 4.37 -8.16
CA HIS A 328 -10.82 4.87 -7.46
C HIS A 328 -10.31 6.22 -8.01
N GLN A 329 -10.40 6.47 -9.33
CA GLN A 329 -10.06 7.80 -9.89
C GLN A 329 -10.96 8.93 -9.35
N LEU A 330 -12.11 8.57 -8.77
CA LEU A 330 -13.06 9.49 -8.15
C LEU A 330 -12.92 9.54 -6.62
N GLY A 331 -11.94 8.84 -6.04
CA GLY A 331 -11.73 8.76 -4.59
C GLY A 331 -12.56 7.68 -3.90
N GLY A 332 -13.15 6.72 -4.63
CA GLY A 332 -13.76 5.55 -4.01
C GLY A 332 -12.70 4.70 -3.28
N GLU A 333 -13.02 4.25 -2.07
CA GLU A 333 -12.17 3.35 -1.29
C GLU A 333 -12.64 1.90 -1.41
N ASP A 334 -11.72 0.95 -1.27
CA ASP A 334 -12.07 -0.47 -1.26
C ASP A 334 -12.98 -0.84 -0.08
N LEU A 335 -13.90 -1.76 -0.35
CA LEU A 335 -14.76 -2.36 0.65
C LEU A 335 -14.37 -3.82 0.89
N ASP A 336 -14.48 -4.25 2.15
CA ASP A 336 -14.31 -5.65 2.54
C ASP A 336 -15.27 -6.56 1.73
N ALA A 337 -14.70 -7.48 0.95
CA ALA A 337 -15.45 -8.36 0.08
C ALA A 337 -16.23 -9.45 0.83
N GLU A 338 -15.90 -9.75 2.09
CA GLU A 338 -16.71 -10.64 2.94
C GLU A 338 -18.02 -9.96 3.36
N ILE A 339 -17.98 -8.64 3.57
CA ILE A 339 -19.14 -7.84 3.98
C ILE A 339 -19.97 -7.41 2.76
N TYR A 340 -19.30 -6.97 1.68
CA TYR A 340 -19.92 -6.39 0.49
C TYR A 340 -19.60 -7.14 -0.81
N PRO A 341 -19.81 -8.47 -0.90
CA PRO A 341 -19.28 -9.32 -1.99
C PRO A 341 -19.77 -8.97 -3.40
N SER A 342 -20.85 -8.21 -3.53
CA SER A 342 -21.45 -7.81 -4.81
C SER A 342 -21.30 -6.32 -5.12
N HIS A 343 -20.71 -5.54 -4.21
CA HIS A 343 -20.51 -4.11 -4.40
C HIS A 343 -19.37 -3.83 -5.38
N LEU A 344 -19.48 -2.76 -6.17
CA LEU A 344 -18.49 -2.39 -7.18
C LEU A 344 -17.08 -2.26 -6.60
N LEU A 345 -16.96 -1.57 -5.47
CA LEU A 345 -15.69 -1.32 -4.75
C LEU A 345 -15.23 -2.47 -3.84
N ALA A 346 -15.81 -3.67 -3.92
CA ALA A 346 -15.28 -4.77 -3.11
C ALA A 346 -13.88 -5.20 -3.57
N GLU A 347 -12.94 -5.31 -2.62
CA GLU A 347 -11.48 -5.46 -2.81
C GLU A 347 -11.04 -6.71 -3.61
N SER A 348 -11.94 -7.67 -3.81
CA SER A 348 -11.69 -8.84 -4.64
C SER A 348 -12.87 -9.20 -5.53
N LEU A 349 -12.60 -9.68 -6.75
CA LEU A 349 -13.59 -10.08 -7.74
C LEU A 349 -13.44 -11.58 -8.06
N ALA A 350 -14.54 -12.32 -7.95
CA ALA A 350 -14.56 -13.73 -8.35
C ALA A 350 -14.82 -13.86 -9.86
N PRO A 351 -14.21 -14.85 -10.54
CA PRO A 351 -14.58 -15.20 -11.90
C PRO A 351 -16.07 -15.52 -12.03
N SER A 352 -16.63 -15.31 -13.22
CA SER A 352 -18.06 -15.47 -13.51
C SER A 352 -18.96 -14.43 -12.84
N GLN A 353 -18.41 -13.36 -12.25
CA GLN A 353 -19.23 -12.29 -11.67
C GLN A 353 -19.04 -10.99 -12.43
N ARG A 354 -20.15 -10.25 -12.58
CA ARG A 354 -20.16 -8.87 -13.01
C ARG A 354 -20.65 -7.97 -11.88
N ARG A 355 -19.99 -6.83 -11.72
CA ARG A 355 -20.34 -5.76 -10.78
C ARG A 355 -20.55 -4.49 -11.57
N LEU A 356 -21.60 -3.78 -11.22
CA LEU A 356 -22.02 -2.54 -11.88
C LEU A 356 -22.19 -1.46 -10.82
N PRO A 357 -22.09 -0.18 -11.21
CA PRO A 357 -22.49 0.91 -10.33
C PRO A 357 -23.98 0.75 -10.00
N ASP A 358 -24.34 0.97 -8.74
CA ASP A 358 -25.73 1.03 -8.30
C ASP A 358 -26.27 2.47 -8.38
N GLU A 359 -27.56 2.65 -8.11
CA GLU A 359 -28.18 3.99 -8.11
C GLU A 359 -27.75 4.85 -6.91
N ASP A 360 -27.11 4.25 -5.89
CA ASP A 360 -26.66 4.89 -4.65
C ASP A 360 -25.20 5.39 -4.73
N LEU A 361 -24.69 5.61 -5.96
CA LEU A 361 -23.47 6.37 -6.23
C LEU A 361 -23.44 7.74 -5.51
N ASP A 362 -24.59 8.26 -5.09
CA ASP A 362 -24.75 9.44 -4.22
C ASP A 362 -23.90 9.37 -2.92
N GLU A 363 -23.61 8.19 -2.36
CA GLU A 363 -22.74 8.07 -1.17
C GLU A 363 -21.24 8.22 -1.50
N LEU A 364 -20.80 7.83 -2.70
CA LEU A 364 -19.43 8.09 -3.18
C LEU A 364 -19.17 9.59 -3.39
N PHE A 365 -20.21 10.36 -3.72
CA PHE A 365 -20.12 11.75 -4.16
C PHE A 365 -20.53 12.79 -3.11
N ALA A 366 -21.01 12.38 -1.94
CA ALA A 366 -21.41 13.29 -0.86
C ALA A 366 -20.23 13.99 -0.16
N ASN A 367 -19.01 13.45 -0.27
CA ASN A 367 -17.79 14.06 0.24
C ASN A 367 -17.14 14.90 -0.87
N GLY A 368 -17.67 16.11 -1.09
CA GLY A 368 -17.32 17.04 -2.17
C GLY A 368 -15.87 17.59 -2.20
N ASP A 369 -14.90 16.93 -1.58
CA ASP A 369 -13.49 17.34 -1.63
C ASP A 369 -12.75 16.75 -2.85
N ALA A 370 -13.17 15.60 -3.39
CA ALA A 370 -12.54 14.99 -4.59
C ALA A 370 -12.91 15.70 -5.91
N MET A 371 -14.03 16.42 -5.95
CA MET A 371 -14.47 17.15 -7.16
C MET A 371 -13.67 18.43 -7.44
N ASP A 372 -13.21 19.13 -6.40
CA ASP A 372 -12.46 20.39 -6.59
C ASP A 372 -11.03 20.14 -7.11
N GLU A 373 -10.40 19.04 -6.70
CA GLU A 373 -9.03 18.70 -7.14
C GLU A 373 -8.96 18.18 -8.59
N LEU A 374 -10.04 17.54 -9.07
CA LEU A 374 -10.14 17.03 -10.44
C LEU A 374 -10.63 18.10 -11.45
N LEU A 375 -11.41 19.08 -10.98
CA LEU A 375 -11.90 20.21 -11.79
C LEU A 375 -10.95 21.42 -11.80
N GLY A 376 -9.90 21.41 -10.98
CA GLY A 376 -8.87 22.46 -10.96
C GLY A 376 -9.38 23.82 -10.49
N ASN A 377 -10.32 23.85 -9.54
CA ASN A 377 -10.81 25.08 -8.92
C ASN A 377 -10.19 25.34 -7.55
#